data_AF-A0A5C4VHC4-F1
#
_entry.id   AF-A0A5C4VHC4-F1
#
_cell.length_a   1.000
_cell.length_b   1.000
_cell.length_c   1.000
_cell.angle_alpha   90.00
_cell.angle_beta   90.00
_cell.angle_gamma   90.00
#
_symmetry.space_group_name_H-M   'P 1'
#
loop_
_entity.id
_entity.type
_entity.pdbx_description
1 polymer ?
#
loop_
_entity_poly.entity_id
_entity_poly.type
_entity_poly.pdbx_seq_one_letter_code
_entity_poly.pdbx_strand_id
1 'polypeptide(L)' 'MHDPYVLGRMAARHVDQALAELRTGYQTASVDLKAHLPPHVIADVLQVYRAEGARLTAAAAAIPVVTRALRASHPSR' A
#
# COMPACT_ATOMS: atom_id res chain seq x y z
N MET A 1 15.43 -10.41 -15.50
CA MET A 1 14.70 -9.89 -14.32
C MET A 1 13.20 -10.04 -14.54
N HIS A 2 12.71 -11.27 -14.70
CA HIS A 2 11.27 -11.59 -14.91
C HIS A 2 10.83 -12.80 -14.09
N ASP A 3 11.62 -13.18 -13.08
CA ASP A 3 11.27 -14.30 -12.23
C ASP A 3 10.04 -13.95 -11.38
N PRO A 4 8.94 -14.72 -11.45
CA PRO A 4 7.71 -14.42 -10.72
C PRO A 4 7.88 -14.33 -9.21
N TYR A 5 8.82 -15.09 -8.62
CA TYR A 5 9.11 -15.03 -7.20
C TYR A 5 9.80 -13.70 -6.83
N VAL A 6 10.75 -13.25 -7.65
CA VAL A 6 11.41 -11.94 -7.46
C VAL A 6 10.40 -10.80 -7.56
N LEU A 7 9.51 -10.83 -8.55
CA LEU A 7 8.46 -9.82 -8.72
C LEU A 7 7.48 -9.80 -7.54
N GLY A 8 7.01 -10.98 -7.09
CA GLY A 8 6.14 -11.09 -5.93
C GLY A 8 6.78 -10.56 -4.64
N ARG A 9 8.06 -10.88 -4.42
CA ARG A 9 8.82 -10.37 -3.27
C ARG A 9 8.97 -8.84 -3.30
N MET A 10 9.29 -8.27 -4.46
CA MET A 10 9.43 -6.82 -4.63
C MET A 10 8.11 -6.10 -4.41
N ALA A 11 7.01 -6.63 -4.97
CA ALA A 11 5.68 -6.08 -4.78
C ALA A 11 5.25 -6.10 -3.32
N ALA A 12 5.45 -7.23 -2.62
CA ALA A 12 5.14 -7.36 -1.19
C ALA A 12 5.90 -6.31 -0.37
N ARG A 13 7.23 -6.20 -0.58
CA ARG A 13 8.05 -5.24 0.15
C ARG A 13 7.63 -3.79 -0.12
N HIS A 14 7.33 -3.46 -1.38
CA HIS A 14 6.88 -2.12 -1.73
C HIS A 14 5.56 -1.76 -1.06
N VAL A 15 4.57 -2.66 -1.10
CA VAL A 15 3.26 -2.43 -0.46
C VAL A 15 3.38 -2.37 1.06
N ASP A 16 4.22 -3.19 1.68
CA ASP A 16 4.48 -3.14 3.13
C ASP A 16 5.08 -1.80 3.55
N GLN A 17 6.05 -1.29 2.78
CA GLN A 17 6.64 0.04 3.03
C GLN A 17 5.59 1.15 2.86
N ALA A 18 4.81 1.11 1.77
CA ALA A 18 3.76 2.08 1.53
C ALA A 18 2.69 2.06 2.64
N LEU A 19 2.30 0.90 3.15
CA LEU A 19 1.37 0.77 4.28
C LEU A 19 1.94 1.36 5.58
N ALA A 20 3.23 1.16 5.84
CA ALA A 20 3.89 1.72 7.02
C ALA A 20 3.94 3.26 6.94
N GLU A 21 4.36 3.80 5.81
CA GLU A 21 4.42 5.24 5.55
C GLU A 21 3.01 5.87 5.64
N LEU A 22 2.02 5.22 5.04
CA LEU A 22 0.63 5.67 5.06
C LEU A 22 0.06 5.73 6.49
N ARG A 23 0.38 4.72 7.33
CA ARG A 23 -0.04 4.69 8.73
C ARG A 23 0.59 5.84 9.52
N THR A 24 1.89 6.07 9.34
CA THR A 24 2.58 7.20 9.97
C THR A 24 1.96 8.53 9.51
N GLY A 25 1.76 8.71 8.21
CA GLY A 25 1.12 9.91 7.66
C GLY A 25 -0.28 10.15 8.21
N TYR A 26 -1.13 9.12 8.28
CA TYR A 26 -2.47 9.23 8.88
C TYR A 26 -2.42 9.63 10.36
N GLN A 27 -1.47 9.09 11.12
CA GLN A 27 -1.33 9.37 12.56
C GLN A 27 -0.86 10.81 12.83
N THR A 28 -0.02 11.38 11.97
CA THR A 28 0.55 12.73 12.19
C THR A 28 -0.18 13.84 11.44
N ALA A 29 -0.90 13.53 10.35
CA ALA A 29 -1.50 14.51 9.44
C ALA A 29 -2.32 15.60 10.14
N SER A 30 -3.16 15.25 11.10
CA SER A 30 -3.97 16.25 11.82
C SER A 30 -3.12 17.26 12.59
N VAL A 31 -2.01 16.81 13.18
CA VAL A 31 -1.10 17.67 13.95
C VAL A 31 -0.26 18.54 13.02
N ASP A 32 0.25 17.95 11.93
CA ASP A 32 1.12 18.63 10.98
C ASP A 32 0.35 19.68 10.16
N LEU A 33 -0.93 19.41 9.84
CA LEU A 33 -1.71 20.23 8.92
C LEU A 33 -2.60 21.28 9.60
N LYS A 34 -2.92 21.15 10.90
CA LYS A 34 -3.83 22.10 11.59
C LYS A 34 -3.36 23.56 11.59
N ALA A 35 -2.06 23.81 11.43
CA ALA A 35 -1.51 25.15 11.35
C ALA A 35 -1.68 25.78 9.95
N HIS A 36 -2.03 24.97 8.94
CA HIS A 36 -2.02 25.36 7.53
C HIS A 36 -3.40 25.23 6.85
N LEU A 37 -4.28 24.36 7.36
CA LEU A 37 -5.53 24.00 6.70
C LEU A 37 -6.74 24.12 7.64
N PRO A 38 -7.91 24.50 7.12
CA PRO A 38 -9.17 24.42 7.86
C PRO A 38 -9.54 22.99 8.27
N PRO A 39 -10.32 22.79 9.35
CA PRO A 39 -10.67 21.45 9.86
C PRO A 39 -11.35 20.52 8.85
N HIS A 40 -12.22 21.04 7.97
CA HIS A 40 -12.90 20.23 6.96
C HIS A 40 -11.91 19.68 5.91
N VAL A 41 -10.91 20.47 5.53
CA VAL A 41 -9.87 20.02 4.58
C VAL A 41 -9.01 18.93 5.20
N ILE A 42 -8.70 19.02 6.51
CA ILE A 42 -7.98 17.96 7.22
C ILE A 42 -8.82 16.67 7.24
N ALA A 43 -10.13 16.78 7.47
CA ALA A 43 -11.02 15.62 7.41
C ALA A 43 -11.00 14.94 6.03
N ASP A 44 -10.99 15.72 4.95
CA ASP A 44 -10.88 15.20 3.57
C ASP A 44 -9.54 14.47 3.36
N VAL A 45 -8.42 15.04 3.83
CA VAL A 45 -7.10 14.39 3.77
C VAL A 45 -7.09 13.06 4.52
N LEU A 46 -7.66 13.01 5.73
CA LEU A 46 -7.77 11.77 6.49
C LEU A 46 -8.66 10.73 5.79
N GLN A 47 -9.65 11.17 5.01
CA GLN A 47 -10.46 10.27 4.20
C GLN A 47 -9.67 9.70 3.02
N VAL A 48 -8.81 10.50 2.38
CA VAL A 48 -7.89 10.02 1.34
C VAL A 48 -6.95 8.95 1.89
N TYR A 49 -6.33 9.21 3.05
CA TYR A 49 -5.49 8.22 3.73
C TYR A 49 -6.23 6.90 4.00
N ARG A 50 -7.49 6.97 4.48
CA ARG A 50 -8.30 5.77 4.73
C ARG A 50 -8.61 5.00 3.45
N ALA A 51 -9.01 5.69 2.40
CA ALA A 51 -9.29 5.08 1.10
C ALA A 51 -8.05 4.40 0.52
N GLU A 52 -6.89 5.06 0.60
CA GLU A 52 -5.64 4.51 0.10
C GLU A 52 -5.13 3.34 0.95
N GLY A 53 -5.29 3.40 2.28
CA GLY A 53 -4.98 2.28 3.16
C GLY A 53 -5.80 1.02 2.84
N ALA A 54 -7.08 1.18 2.49
CA ALA A 54 -7.92 0.08 2.05
C ALA A 54 -7.43 -0.51 0.70
N ARG A 55 -7.05 0.35 -0.26
CA ARG A 55 -6.49 -0.09 -1.55
C ARG A 55 -5.18 -0.87 -1.38
N LEU A 56 -4.25 -0.36 -0.59
CA LEU A 56 -2.96 -1.03 -0.34
C LEU A 56 -3.15 -2.34 0.43
N THR A 57 -4.09 -2.41 1.37
CA THR A 57 -4.42 -3.65 2.08
C THR A 57 -4.97 -4.71 1.12
N ALA A 58 -5.85 -4.32 0.20
CA ALA A 58 -6.36 -5.21 -0.84
C ALA A 58 -5.24 -5.70 -1.76
N ALA A 59 -4.31 -4.81 -2.14
CA ALA A 59 -3.14 -5.16 -2.95
C ALA A 59 -2.23 -6.17 -2.21
N ALA A 60 -1.95 -5.94 -0.92
CA ALA A 60 -1.17 -6.85 -0.07
C ALA A 60 -1.77 -8.27 -0.06
N ALA A 61 -3.10 -8.37 0.06
CA ALA A 61 -3.81 -9.64 0.02
C ALA A 61 -3.76 -10.32 -1.36
N ALA A 62 -3.74 -9.56 -2.45
CA ALA A 62 -3.72 -10.08 -3.81
C ALA A 62 -2.33 -10.58 -4.25
N ILE A 63 -1.25 -9.95 -3.79
CA ILE A 63 0.13 -10.29 -4.16
C ILE A 63 0.47 -11.79 -4.05
N PRO A 64 0.22 -12.49 -2.91
CA PRO A 64 0.55 -13.91 -2.82
C PRO A 64 -0.29 -14.77 -3.78
N VAL A 65 -1.55 -14.40 -4.03
CA VAL A 65 -2.45 -15.09 -4.96
C VAL A 65 -1.92 -14.99 -6.39
N VAL A 66 -1.59 -13.77 -6.83
CA VAL A 66 -1.05 -13.50 -8.17
C VAL A 66 0.33 -14.14 -8.33
N THR A 67 1.21 -14.02 -7.33
CA THR A 67 2.56 -14.62 -7.38
C THR A 67 2.49 -16.15 -7.54
N ARG A 68 1.58 -16.81 -6.81
CA ARG A 68 1.37 -18.26 -6.94
C ARG A 68 0.84 -18.62 -8.32
N ALA A 69 -0.13 -17.86 -8.84
CA ALA A 69 -0.68 -18.09 -10.18
C ALA A 69 0.41 -17.95 -11.26
N LEU A 70 1.21 -16.89 -11.21
CA LEU A 70 2.30 -16.66 -12.17
C LEU A 70 3.36 -17.76 -12.15
N ARG A 71 3.72 -18.26 -10.94
CA ARG A 71 4.65 -19.40 -10.78
C ARG A 71 4.09 -20.70 -11.34
N ALA A 72 2.78 -20.93 -11.21
CA ALA A 72 2.13 -22.11 -11.79
C ALA A 72 2.04 -22.03 -13.33
N SER A 73 1.85 -20.82 -13.88
CA SER A 73 1.80 -20.58 -15.32
C SER A 73 3.18 -20.58 -16.00
N HIS A 74 4.25 -20.39 -15.22
CA HIS A 74 5.64 -20.47 -15.69
C HIS A 74 6.35 -21.58 -14.90
N PRO A 75 6.03 -22.86 -15.18
CA PRO A 75 6.74 -23.97 -14.57
C PRO A 75 8.21 -23.83 -14.95
N SER A 76 9.03 -23.47 -13.97
CA SER A 76 10.48 -23.50 -14.07
C SER A 76 10.87 -24.89 -14.60
N ARG A 77 11.57 -24.92 -15.74
CA ARG A 77 12.33 -26.11 -16.15
C ARG A 77 13.40 -26.43 -15.10
#